data_AF-A0A7C0WFQ9-F1
#
_entry.id   AF-A0A7C0WFQ9-F1
#
_cell.length_a   1.000
_cell.length_b   1.000
_cell.length_c   1.000
_cell.angle_alpha   90.00
_cell.angle_beta   90.00
_cell.angle_gamma   90.00
#
_symmetry.space_group_name_H-M   'P 1'
#
loop_
_entity.id
_entity.type
_entity.pdbx_description
1 polymer ?
#
loop_
_entity_poly.entity_id
_entity_poly.type
_entity_poly.pdbx_seq_one_letter_code
_entity_poly.pdbx_strand_id
1 'polypeptide(L)'
;MDRLGCEHARQKHRQQVVCYSRFLIFPQVTVANLASHVLSSRANRVGYDWQIRYGIEPVLLETFVALTRFNSSCYRAANRNHLGTTKGRGRNHSNGEEKVSLKDI
;
A
#
# COMPACT_ATOMS: atom_id res chain seq x y z
N MET A 1 17.70 -9.14 -4.76
CA MET A 1 16.63 -8.52 -3.94
C MET A 1 17.28 -8.00 -2.67
N ASP A 2 17.77 -6.76 -2.63
CA ASP A 2 18.41 -6.23 -1.41
C ASP A 2 18.53 -4.69 -1.39
N ARG A 3 17.59 -3.97 -2.01
CA ARG A 3 17.71 -2.51 -2.21
C ARG A 3 16.78 -1.64 -1.37
N LEU A 4 15.93 -2.22 -0.51
CA LEU A 4 14.95 -1.47 0.29
C LEU A 4 14.91 -1.85 1.79
N GLY A 5 15.75 -2.79 2.24
CA GLY A 5 15.66 -3.34 3.60
C GLY A 5 16.14 -2.41 4.73
N CYS A 6 17.05 -1.47 4.46
CA CYS A 6 17.57 -0.54 5.48
C CYS A 6 16.84 0.81 5.46
N GLU A 7 16.65 1.42 6.64
CA GLU A 7 15.89 2.67 6.82
C GLU A 7 16.45 3.83 5.98
N HIS A 8 17.77 3.82 5.76
CA HIS A 8 18.50 4.74 4.89
C HIS A 8 18.12 4.58 3.40
N ALA A 9 18.05 3.35 2.90
CA ALA A 9 17.60 3.06 1.54
C ALA A 9 16.12 3.43 1.36
N ARG A 10 15.29 3.21 2.38
CA ARG A 10 13.88 3.61 2.35
C ARG A 10 13.71 5.13 2.32
N GLN A 11 14.53 5.89 3.06
CA GLN A 11 14.53 7.35 3.00
C GLN A 11 14.90 7.85 1.60
N LYS A 12 15.96 7.29 1.00
CA LYS A 12 16.44 7.67 -0.34
C LYS A 12 15.42 7.40 -1.45
N HIS A 13 14.69 6.29 -1.38
CA HIS A 13 13.73 5.88 -2.40
C HIS A 13 12.27 6.18 -2.03
N ARG A 14 12.03 7.01 -1.00
CA ARG A 14 10.67 7.31 -0.49
C ARG A 14 9.73 7.83 -1.57
N GLN A 15 10.24 8.59 -2.52
CA GLN A 15 9.46 9.15 -3.63
C GLN A 15 8.96 8.09 -4.61
N GLN A 16 9.57 6.90 -4.62
CA GLN A 16 9.17 5.76 -5.45
C GLN A 16 8.20 4.82 -4.73
N VAL A 17 7.83 5.16 -3.49
CA VAL A 17 6.84 4.42 -2.70
C VAL A 17 5.51 5.18 -2.75
N VAL A 18 4.52 4.57 -3.38
CA VAL A 18 3.17 5.14 -3.53
C VAL A 18 2.22 4.45 -2.56
N CYS A 19 1.11 5.08 -2.18
CA CYS A 19 0.15 4.46 -1.28
C CYS A 19 -1.30 4.59 -1.76
N TYR A 20 -2.09 3.52 -1.58
CA TYR A 20 -3.54 3.60 -1.61
C TYR A 20 -4.07 4.28 -0.34
N SER A 21 -4.08 5.60 -0.36
CA SER A 21 -4.49 6.40 0.80
C SER A 21 -5.97 6.23 1.16
N ARG A 22 -6.85 5.97 0.18
CA ARG A 22 -8.29 5.79 0.38
C ARG A 22 -8.86 4.79 -0.64
N PHE A 23 -9.57 3.80 -0.14
CA PHE A 23 -10.35 2.85 -0.93
C PHE A 23 -11.63 2.53 -0.18
N LEU A 24 -12.79 2.82 -0.79
CA LEU A 24 -14.10 2.64 -0.19
C LEU A 24 -15.04 2.01 -1.23
N ILE A 25 -15.71 0.94 -0.83
CA ILE A 25 -16.88 0.40 -1.52
C ILE A 25 -18.06 0.64 -0.60
N PHE A 26 -19.12 1.24 -1.13
CA PHE A 26 -20.32 1.52 -0.35
C PHE A 26 -21.02 0.22 0.07
N PRO A 27 -21.61 0.15 1.29
CA PRO A 27 -22.27 -1.07 1.77
C PRO A 27 -23.39 -1.59 0.87
N GLN A 28 -24.03 -0.70 0.11
CA GLN A 28 -25.11 -1.04 -0.83
C GLN A 28 -24.60 -1.74 -2.10
N VAL A 29 -23.29 -1.75 -2.35
CA VAL A 29 -22.69 -2.36 -3.54
C VAL A 29 -22.29 -3.80 -3.23
N THR A 30 -23.07 -4.75 -3.73
CA THR A 30 -22.81 -6.19 -3.55
C THR A 30 -22.40 -6.81 -4.89
N VAL A 31 -21.10 -6.78 -5.17
CA VAL A 31 -20.51 -7.42 -6.36
C VAL A 31 -19.35 -8.30 -5.92
N ALA A 32 -19.40 -9.57 -6.28
CA ALA A 32 -18.35 -10.53 -5.95
C ALA A 32 -17.00 -10.05 -6.49
N ASN A 33 -15.96 -10.10 -5.65
CA ASN A 33 -14.57 -9.77 -6.00
C ASN A 33 -14.33 -8.35 -6.55
N LEU A 34 -15.30 -7.42 -6.41
CA LEU A 34 -15.15 -6.05 -6.91
C LEU A 34 -13.93 -5.35 -6.30
N ALA A 35 -13.69 -5.56 -5.01
CA ALA A 35 -12.58 -4.96 -4.30
C ALA A 35 -11.22 -5.34 -4.91
N SER A 36 -10.94 -6.63 -5.04
CA SER A 36 -9.69 -7.13 -5.62
C SER A 36 -9.57 -6.75 -7.09
N HIS A 37 -10.66 -6.79 -7.85
CA HIS A 37 -10.66 -6.40 -9.26
C HIS A 37 -10.24 -4.93 -9.46
N VAL A 38 -10.85 -3.99 -8.72
CA VAL A 38 -10.51 -2.57 -8.81
C VAL A 38 -9.08 -2.30 -8.34
N LEU A 39 -8.64 -2.96 -7.25
CA LEU A 39 -7.28 -2.81 -6.74
C LEU A 39 -6.22 -3.31 -7.74
N SER A 40 -6.44 -4.46 -8.37
CA SER A 40 -5.53 -4.99 -9.41
C SER A 40 -5.44 -4.06 -10.61
N SER A 41 -6.59 -3.57 -11.10
CA SER A 41 -6.63 -2.65 -12.24
C SER A 41 -5.83 -1.38 -11.98
N ARG A 42 -5.96 -0.79 -10.78
CA ARG A 42 -5.16 0.38 -10.40
C ARG A 42 -3.68 0.07 -10.23
N ALA A 43 -3.34 -1.09 -9.68
CA ALA A 43 -1.94 -1.47 -9.46
C ALA A 43 -1.19 -1.60 -10.80
N ASN A 44 -1.85 -2.11 -11.84
CA ASN A 44 -1.27 -2.22 -13.18
C ASN A 44 -1.06 -0.85 -13.85
N ARG A 45 -1.87 0.15 -13.50
CA ARG A 45 -1.83 1.48 -14.13
C ARG A 45 -0.98 2.50 -13.37
N VAL A 46 -0.80 2.29 -12.06
CA VAL A 46 -0.17 3.30 -11.18
C VAL A 46 1.23 3.69 -11.65
N GLY A 47 2.02 2.74 -12.15
CA GLY A 47 3.38 3.04 -12.63
C GLY A 47 3.39 4.06 -13.77
N TYR A 48 2.55 3.84 -14.78
CA TYR A 48 2.38 4.75 -15.90
C TYR A 48 1.82 6.11 -15.45
N ASP A 49 0.75 6.11 -14.66
CA ASP A 49 0.11 7.35 -14.21
C ASP A 49 1.07 8.22 -13.37
N TRP A 50 1.90 7.58 -12.54
CA TRP A 50 2.88 8.28 -11.70
C TRP A 50 4.04 8.84 -12.52
N GLN A 51 4.57 8.07 -13.48
CA GLN A 51 5.63 8.53 -14.36
C GLN A 51 5.19 9.74 -15.18
N ILE A 52 3.98 9.70 -15.76
CA ILE A 52 3.45 10.81 -16.56
C ILE A 52 3.26 12.07 -15.69
N ARG A 53 2.78 11.91 -14.46
CA ARG A 53 2.45 13.06 -13.61
C ARG A 53 3.65 13.66 -12.87
N TYR A 54 4.58 12.82 -12.41
CA TYR A 54 5.64 13.21 -11.49
C TYR A 54 7.05 12.90 -12.02
N GLY A 55 7.19 12.23 -13.17
CA GLY A 55 8.48 11.84 -13.73
C GLY A 55 9.21 10.75 -12.93
N ILE A 56 8.50 10.08 -12.02
CA ILE A 56 9.06 9.10 -11.08
C ILE A 56 8.34 7.77 -11.26
N GLU A 57 9.10 6.71 -11.51
CA GLU A 57 8.60 5.35 -11.58
C GLU A 57 8.46 4.76 -10.16
N PRO A 58 7.22 4.40 -9.74
CA PRO A 58 6.97 3.71 -8.49
C PRO A 58 7.53 2.29 -8.53
N VAL A 59 8.22 1.90 -7.47
CA VAL A 59 8.77 0.54 -7.30
C VAL A 59 8.04 -0.24 -6.21
N LEU A 60 7.25 0.47 -5.39
CA LEU A 60 6.49 -0.11 -4.30
C LEU A 60 5.17 0.62 -4.14
N LEU A 61 4.12 -0.13 -3.89
CA LEU A 61 2.81 0.40 -3.53
C LEU A 61 2.46 -0.10 -2.12
N GLU A 62 2.19 0.79 -1.19
CA GLU A 62 1.88 0.47 0.20
C GLU A 62 0.36 0.55 0.45
N THR A 63 -0.12 -0.27 1.38
CA THR A 63 -1.52 -0.23 1.83
C THR A 63 -1.58 0.04 3.33
N PHE A 64 -2.65 0.71 3.77
CA PHE A 64 -2.90 1.01 5.18
C PHE A 64 -4.04 0.14 5.73
N VAL A 65 -3.90 -1.18 5.62
CA VAL A 65 -4.86 -2.12 6.22
C VAL A 65 -4.45 -2.40 7.66
N ALA A 66 -5.33 -2.09 8.60
CA ALA A 66 -5.19 -2.55 9.97
C ALA A 66 -5.58 -4.02 10.06
N LEU A 67 -4.59 -4.91 10.12
CA LEU A 67 -4.81 -6.37 10.13
C LEU A 67 -5.63 -6.86 11.32
N THR A 68 -5.65 -6.09 12.42
CA THR A 68 -6.49 -6.37 13.59
C THR A 68 -7.98 -6.19 13.32
N ARG A 69 -8.36 -5.45 12.28
CA ARG A 69 -9.76 -5.13 11.93
C ARG A 69 -10.21 -5.74 10.61
N PHE A 70 -9.27 -6.05 9.72
CA PHE A 70 -9.57 -6.51 8.37
C PHE A 70 -8.61 -7.65 7.99
N ASN A 71 -9.16 -8.71 7.42
CA ASN A 71 -8.45 -9.91 6.98
C ASN A 71 -7.64 -9.75 5.67
N SER A 72 -7.46 -8.50 5.21
CA SER A 72 -6.74 -8.09 3.99
C SER A 72 -7.05 -8.91 2.71
N SER A 73 -8.18 -9.64 2.66
CA SER A 73 -8.39 -10.66 1.63
C SER A 73 -8.46 -10.10 0.22
N CYS A 74 -9.08 -8.93 0.05
CA CYS A 74 -9.12 -8.24 -1.25
C CYS A 74 -7.75 -7.69 -1.68
N TYR A 75 -6.89 -7.31 -0.73
CA TYR A 75 -5.53 -6.84 -1.02
C TYR A 75 -4.61 -7.99 -1.40
N ARG A 76 -4.73 -9.13 -0.70
CA ARG A 76 -4.01 -10.37 -1.05
C ARG A 76 -4.42 -10.91 -2.41
N ALA A 77 -5.71 -10.87 -2.73
CA ALA A 77 -6.24 -11.34 -4.01
C ALA A 77 -5.95 -10.38 -5.19
N ALA A 78 -5.41 -9.19 -4.95
CA ALA A 78 -5.12 -8.20 -5.99
C ALA A 78 -3.77 -8.43 -6.72
N ASN A 79 -3.31 -9.68 -6.82
CA ASN A 79 -2.09 -10.08 -7.53
C ASN A 79 -0.77 -9.45 -7.03
N ARG A 80 -0.63 -9.31 -5.70
CA ARG A 80 0.60 -8.79 -5.10
C ARG A 80 1.51 -9.92 -4.60
N ASN A 81 2.81 -9.83 -4.89
CA ASN A 81 3.81 -10.49 -4.07
C ASN A 81 3.80 -9.78 -2.71
N HIS A 82 3.34 -10.47 -1.66
CA HIS A 82 3.39 -9.93 -0.31
C HIS A 82 4.86 -9.71 0.09
N LEU A 83 5.23 -8.47 0.40
CA LEU A 83 6.62 -8.09 0.69
C LEU A 83 6.91 -8.02 2.20
N GLY A 84 5.89 -8.24 3.04
CA GLY A 84 6.00 -8.29 4.49
C GLY A 84 5.06 -7.29 5.17
N THR A 85 5.33 -6.99 6.44
CA THR A 85 4.52 -6.03 7.21
C THR A 85 5.34 -4.79 7.58
N THR A 86 4.73 -3.60 7.53
CA THR A 86 5.36 -2.41 8.13
C THR A 86 4.96 -2.30 9.60
N LYS A 87 5.88 -1.75 10.41
CA LYS A 87 5.66 -1.35 11.81
C LYS A 87 4.70 -0.16 11.99
N GLY A 88 3.71 0.03 11.10
CA GLY A 88 2.59 0.91 11.42
C GLY A 88 2.97 2.34 11.81
N ARG A 89 3.74 3.08 11.00
CA ARG A 89 3.89 4.54 11.28
C ARG A 89 2.68 5.29 10.73
N GLY A 90 1.91 5.93 11.62
CA GLY A 90 0.81 6.81 11.24
C GLY A 90 1.31 8.08 10.58
N ARG A 91 0.47 8.74 9.77
CA ARG A 91 0.81 10.01 9.09
C ARG A 91 1.13 11.15 10.07
N ASN A 92 0.67 11.04 11.33
CA ASN A 92 0.83 12.02 12.41
C ASN A 92 1.71 11.50 13.56
N HIS A 93 2.69 10.63 13.29
CA HIS A 93 3.56 10.13 14.36
C HIS A 93 4.58 11.21 14.77
N SER A 94 4.37 11.81 15.94
CA SER A 94 5.34 12.63 16.66
C SER A 94 5.99 11.78 17.76
N ASN A 95 7.31 11.58 17.66
CA ASN A 95 8.21 11.05 18.68
C ASN A 95 7.74 9.82 19.50
N GLY A 96 8.15 8.63 19.07
CA GLY A 96 8.62 7.58 19.99
C GLY A 96 7.64 6.49 20.40
N GLU A 97 6.33 6.60 20.16
CA GLU A 97 5.38 5.53 20.55
C GLU A 97 4.84 4.73 19.34
N GLU A 98 5.12 3.42 19.31
CA GLU A 98 4.50 2.46 18.37
C GLU A 98 2.98 2.40 18.60
N LYS A 99 2.22 3.26 17.89
CA LYS A 99 0.76 3.42 18.10
C LYS A 99 -0.14 2.83 17.03
N VAL A 100 0.37 2.05 16.07
CA VAL A 100 -0.49 1.61 14.96
C VAL A 100 -0.28 0.14 14.59
N SER A 101 -1.41 -0.50 14.31
CA SER A 101 -1.56 -1.86 13.79
C SER A 101 -0.55 -2.18 12.69
N LEU A 102 -0.03 -3.41 12.72
CA LEU A 102 0.72 -4.03 11.62
C LEU A 102 -0.01 -3.81 10.29
N LYS A 103 0.73 -3.42 9.25
CA LYS A 103 0.19 -3.12 7.93
C LYS A 103 0.81 -4.03 6.89
N ASP A 104 0.00 -4.58 6.00
CA ASP A 104 0.47 -5.39 4.88
C ASP A 104 1.11 -4.53 3.77
N ILE A 105 2.24 -5.03 3.23
CA ILE A 105 2.91 -4.54 2.03
C ILE A 105 2.70 -5.54 0.89
#